data_AF-T0T978-F1
#
_entry.id   AF-T0T978-F1
#
_cell.length_a   1.000
_cell.length_b   1.000
_cell.length_c   1.000
_cell.angle_alpha   90.00
_cell.angle_beta   90.00
_cell.angle_gamma   90.00
#
_symmetry.space_group_name_H-M   'P 1'
#
loop_
_entity.id
_entity.type
_entity.pdbx_description
1 polymer ?
#
loop_
_entity_poly.entity_id
_entity_poly.type
_entity_poly.pdbx_seq_one_letter_code
_entity_poly.pdbx_strand_id
1 'polypeptide(L)'
;MLAHKVIHEGVEIDLQKLYIQGNVENNPRAWFELPYNMRGCVFLAEDGACQVYEDRPAVCRTNNALSSPSQCDTRDGIEKPVRLLNTEKADMVVIASYEAAGEGGVLPNMLWKALGRLSEPRNTVTSKKVVKKSYLKRVKKDLSKIFEV
;
A
#
# COMPACT_ATOMS: atom_id res chain seq x y z
N MET A 1 -7.84 -0.43 11.71
CA MET A 1 -7.15 0.37 10.67
C MET A 1 -5.89 -0.37 10.26
N LEU A 2 -5.61 -0.51 8.97
CA LEU A 2 -4.48 -1.29 8.42
C LEU A 2 -3.14 -1.13 9.15
N ALA A 3 -2.70 0.10 9.46
CA ALA A 3 -1.44 0.33 10.19
C ALA A 3 -1.40 -0.38 11.56
N HIS A 4 -2.54 -0.45 12.27
CA HIS A 4 -2.64 -1.21 13.51
C HIS A 4 -2.49 -2.72 13.25
N LYS A 5 -3.08 -3.23 12.16
CA LYS A 5 -2.98 -4.66 11.80
C LYS A 5 -1.54 -5.07 11.49
N VAL A 6 -0.82 -4.21 10.77
CA VAL A 6 0.60 -4.41 10.44
C VAL A 6 1.47 -4.42 11.71
N ILE A 7 1.20 -3.53 12.66
CA ILE A 7 2.01 -3.42 13.89
C ILE A 7 1.66 -4.49 14.93
N HIS A 8 0.38 -4.84 15.07
CA HIS A 8 -0.13 -5.59 16.23
C HIS A 8 -0.83 -6.92 15.89
N GLU A 9 -1.44 -7.03 14.71
CA GLU A 9 -2.26 -8.20 14.34
C GLU A 9 -1.53 -9.18 13.40
N GLY A 10 -0.28 -8.88 13.05
CA GLY A 10 0.61 -9.82 12.35
C GLY A 10 0.44 -9.87 10.83
N VAL A 11 -0.12 -8.82 10.20
CA VAL A 11 -0.08 -8.70 8.73
C VAL A 11 1.37 -8.46 8.31
N GLU A 12 1.99 -9.45 7.67
CA GLU A 12 3.37 -9.37 7.21
C GLU A 12 3.45 -8.59 5.89
N ILE A 13 4.25 -7.52 5.89
CA ILE A 13 4.43 -6.65 4.73
C ILE A 13 5.92 -6.47 4.51
N ASP A 14 6.35 -6.58 3.25
CA ASP A 14 7.68 -6.20 2.82
C ASP A 14 7.85 -4.68 2.96
N LEU A 15 8.56 -4.25 4.02
CA LEU A 15 8.77 -2.84 4.33
C LEU A 15 9.63 -2.12 3.30
N GLN A 16 10.58 -2.81 2.66
CA GLN A 16 11.42 -2.22 1.62
C GLN A 16 10.58 -1.93 0.37
N LYS A 17 9.75 -2.89 -0.03
CA LYS A 17 8.83 -2.72 -1.13
C LYS A 17 7.73 -1.70 -0.83
N LEU A 18 7.24 -1.64 0.42
CA LEU A 18 6.32 -0.61 0.89
C LEU A 18 6.93 0.78 0.78
N TYR A 19 8.19 0.95 1.20
CA TYR A 19 8.92 2.20 1.07
C TYR A 19 9.03 2.61 -0.41
N ILE A 20 9.52 1.72 -1.27
CA ILE A 20 9.72 2.02 -2.69
C ILE A 20 8.40 2.40 -3.37
N GLN A 21 7.35 1.58 -3.21
CA GLN A 21 6.04 1.85 -3.79
C GLN A 21 5.38 3.10 -3.18
N GLY A 22 5.57 3.32 -1.88
CA GLY A 22 5.01 4.46 -1.17
C GLY A 22 5.58 5.81 -1.65
N ASN A 23 6.86 5.86 -2.02
CA ASN A 23 7.52 7.08 -2.49
C ASN A 23 7.29 7.41 -3.98
N VAL A 24 6.74 6.47 -4.76
CA VAL A 24 6.30 6.76 -6.14
C VAL A 24 4.99 7.56 -6.17
N GLU A 25 4.22 7.51 -5.08
CA GLU A 25 2.97 8.27 -4.91
C GLU A 25 1.98 8.08 -6.09
N ASN A 26 1.25 9.13 -6.47
CA ASN A 26 0.33 9.14 -7.61
C ASN A 26 1.06 9.50 -8.92
N ASN A 27 2.22 8.91 -9.19
CA ASN A 27 2.99 9.13 -10.42
C ASN A 27 3.08 7.84 -11.27
N PRO A 28 2.20 7.68 -12.28
CA PRO A 28 2.19 6.50 -13.14
C PRO A 28 3.51 6.26 -13.88
N ARG A 29 4.17 7.33 -14.34
CA ARG A 29 5.45 7.23 -15.06
C ARG A 29 6.53 6.64 -14.15
N ALA A 30 6.70 7.21 -12.96
CA ALA A 30 7.67 6.73 -11.99
C ALA A 30 7.34 5.29 -11.54
N TRP A 31 6.06 4.89 -11.51
CA TRP A 31 5.66 3.51 -11.22
C TRP A 31 6.13 2.52 -12.29
N PHE A 32 5.98 2.87 -13.56
CA PHE A 32 6.44 2.04 -14.67
C PHE A 32 7.97 2.09 -14.86
N GLU A 33 8.67 3.04 -14.28
CA GLU A 33 10.14 3.06 -14.23
C GLU A 33 10.70 2.07 -13.18
N LEU A 34 9.91 1.62 -12.20
CA LEU A 34 10.34 0.60 -11.24
C LEU A 34 10.65 -0.75 -11.93
N PRO A 35 11.59 -1.56 -11.40
CA PRO A 35 11.78 -2.93 -11.85
C PRO A 35 10.48 -3.74 -11.77
N TYR A 36 10.22 -4.64 -12.74
CA TYR A 36 8.95 -5.37 -12.84
C TYR A 36 8.56 -6.12 -11.55
N ASN A 37 9.53 -6.78 -10.89
CA ASN A 37 9.32 -7.47 -9.62
C ASN A 37 8.91 -6.54 -8.46
N MET A 38 9.21 -5.24 -8.56
CA MET A 38 8.84 -4.23 -7.58
C MET A 38 7.46 -3.62 -7.85
N ARG A 39 6.85 -3.83 -9.02
CA ARG A 39 5.53 -3.25 -9.38
C ARG A 39 4.35 -4.04 -8.83
N GLY A 40 4.51 -5.34 -8.53
CA GLY A 40 3.44 -6.12 -7.92
C GLY A 40 3.04 -5.54 -6.56
N CYS A 41 1.75 -5.38 -6.26
CA CYS A 41 1.30 -4.71 -5.04
C CYS A 41 1.94 -5.32 -3.77
N VAL A 42 2.41 -4.48 -2.83
CA VAL A 42 3.04 -4.93 -1.57
C VAL A 42 2.09 -5.71 -0.65
N PHE A 43 0.78 -5.65 -0.90
CA PHE A 43 -0.25 -6.31 -0.10
C PHE A 43 -0.72 -7.66 -0.70
N LEU A 44 0.03 -8.23 -1.65
CA LEU A 44 -0.25 -9.56 -2.18
C LEU A 44 0.34 -10.61 -1.26
N ALA A 45 -0.44 -11.65 -0.96
CA ALA A 45 0.06 -12.86 -0.33
C ALA A 45 0.79 -13.74 -1.36
N GLU A 46 1.35 -14.87 -0.93
CA GLU A 46 2.11 -15.79 -1.80
C GLU A 46 1.26 -16.36 -2.95
N ASP A 47 -0.04 -16.54 -2.74
CA ASP A 47 -1.01 -17.01 -3.74
C ASP A 47 -1.48 -15.89 -4.70
N GLY A 48 -1.01 -14.65 -4.50
CA GLY A 48 -1.42 -13.48 -5.25
C GLY A 48 -2.75 -12.87 -4.79
N ALA A 49 -3.38 -13.36 -3.73
CA ALA A 49 -4.55 -12.75 -3.14
C ALA A 49 -4.20 -11.48 -2.34
N CYS A 50 -5.14 -10.57 -2.19
CA CYS A 50 -4.95 -9.38 -1.36
C CYS A 50 -5.10 -9.74 0.12
N GLN A 51 -4.02 -9.74 0.89
CA GLN A 51 -4.04 -10.09 2.32
C GLN A 51 -4.70 -9.02 3.21
N VAL A 52 -4.93 -7.82 2.67
CA VAL A 52 -5.58 -6.69 3.36
C VAL A 52 -6.97 -6.40 2.77
N TYR A 53 -7.67 -7.42 2.28
CA TYR A 53 -8.91 -7.26 1.52
C TYR A 53 -9.95 -6.37 2.22
N GLU A 54 -10.10 -6.51 3.55
CA GLU A 54 -11.05 -5.70 4.33
C GLU A 54 -10.64 -4.22 4.45
N ASP A 55 -9.34 -3.91 4.34
CA ASP A 55 -8.83 -2.53 4.34
C ASP A 55 -8.60 -1.99 2.91
N ARG A 56 -8.96 -2.76 1.86
CA ARG A 56 -8.79 -2.37 0.46
C ARG A 56 -9.68 -1.16 0.12
N PRO A 57 -9.08 -0.02 -0.33
CA PRO A 57 -9.83 1.17 -0.72
C PRO A 57 -10.87 0.89 -1.80
N ALA A 58 -11.98 1.63 -1.77
CA ALA A 58 -13.06 1.47 -2.74
C ALA A 58 -12.60 1.64 -4.19
N VAL A 59 -11.69 2.58 -4.46
CA VAL A 59 -11.10 2.79 -5.79
C VAL A 59 -10.35 1.55 -6.30
N CYS A 60 -9.71 0.78 -5.42
CA CYS A 60 -9.08 -0.47 -5.85
C CYS A 60 -10.12 -1.53 -6.26
N ARG A 61 -11.39 -1.40 -5.84
CA ARG A 61 -12.48 -2.35 -6.14
C ARG A 61 -13.17 -2.07 -7.48
N THR A 62 -12.93 -0.93 -8.11
CA THR A 62 -13.45 -0.62 -9.45
C THR A 62 -12.59 -1.26 -10.56
N ASN A 63 -11.35 -1.64 -10.26
CA ASN A 63 -10.41 -2.27 -11.21
C ASN A 63 -10.67 -3.77 -11.41
N ASN A 64 -11.85 -4.15 -11.89
CA ASN A 64 -12.18 -5.54 -12.23
C ASN A 64 -11.87 -5.82 -13.70
N ALA A 65 -10.76 -6.52 -13.97
CA ALA A 65 -10.37 -6.87 -15.34
C ALA A 65 -11.16 -8.08 -15.89
N LEU A 66 -11.67 -7.95 -17.12
CA LEU A 66 -12.31 -9.01 -17.90
C LEU A 66 -11.45 -9.51 -19.07
N SER A 67 -10.36 -8.80 -19.38
CA SER A 67 -9.36 -9.20 -20.36
C SER A 67 -8.51 -10.38 -19.87
N SER A 68 -7.81 -11.03 -20.80
CA SER A 68 -6.80 -12.05 -20.44
C SER A 68 -5.74 -11.46 -19.49
N PRO A 69 -5.30 -12.18 -18.45
CA PRO A 69 -4.21 -11.75 -17.58
C PRO A 69 -2.91 -11.41 -18.33
N SER A 70 -2.67 -12.02 -19.51
CA SER A 70 -1.52 -11.70 -20.37
C SER A 70 -1.51 -10.25 -20.87
N GLN A 71 -2.65 -9.56 -20.87
CA GLN A 71 -2.76 -8.14 -21.21
C GLN A 71 -2.35 -7.21 -20.06
N CYS A 72 -2.22 -7.73 -18.82
CA CYS A 72 -1.68 -6.96 -17.70
C CYS A 72 -0.15 -7.07 -17.58
N ASP A 73 0.49 -7.90 -18.41
CA ASP A 73 1.93 -8.13 -18.38
C ASP A 73 2.69 -6.97 -19.04
N THR A 74 3.52 -6.30 -18.23
CA THR A 74 4.33 -5.14 -18.59
C THR A 74 5.83 -5.40 -18.43
N ARG A 75 6.27 -6.67 -18.45
CA ARG A 75 7.70 -7.05 -18.44
C ARG A 75 8.48 -6.48 -19.62
N ASP A 76 7.80 -6.32 -20.75
CA ASP A 76 8.31 -5.68 -21.96
C ASP A 76 8.33 -4.14 -21.87
N GLY A 77 7.85 -3.57 -20.76
CA GLY A 77 7.72 -2.12 -20.58
C GLY A 77 6.56 -1.50 -21.37
N ILE A 78 5.70 -2.32 -21.99
CA ILE A 78 4.61 -1.85 -22.85
C ILE A 78 3.28 -2.05 -22.14
N GLU A 79 2.53 -0.97 -21.95
CA GLU A 79 1.15 -1.04 -21.50
C GLU A 79 0.25 -1.56 -22.63
N LYS A 80 -0.63 -2.51 -22.30
CA LYS A 80 -1.58 -3.11 -23.24
C LYS A 80 -3.00 -2.76 -22.81
N PRO A 81 -3.96 -2.69 -23.74
CA PRO A 81 -5.34 -2.40 -23.41
C PRO A 81 -5.92 -3.52 -22.52
N VAL A 82 -6.33 -3.15 -21.31
CA VAL A 82 -7.04 -4.01 -20.35
C VAL A 82 -8.52 -3.64 -20.38
N ARG A 83 -9.40 -4.63 -20.50
CA ARG A 83 -10.85 -4.39 -20.44
C ARG A 83 -11.28 -4.44 -18.99
N LEU A 84 -11.79 -3.33 -18.46
CA LEU A 84 -12.40 -3.28 -17.13
C LEU A 84 -13.92 -3.48 -17.22
N LEU A 85 -14.49 -4.10 -16.20
CA LEU A 85 -15.92 -4.05 -15.93
C LEU A 85 -16.25 -2.67 -15.36
N ASN A 86 -17.00 -1.88 -16.12
CA ASN A 86 -17.48 -0.59 -15.66
C ASN A 86 -18.88 -0.75 -15.06
N THR A 87 -19.06 -0.17 -13.87
CA THR A 87 -20.33 -0.07 -13.18
C THR A 87 -20.67 1.41 -12.99
N GLU A 88 -21.08 2.07 -14.08
CA GLU A 88 -21.14 3.54 -14.20
C GLU A 88 -21.61 4.28 -12.94
N LYS A 89 -22.76 3.88 -12.37
CA LYS A 89 -23.30 4.53 -11.16
C LYS A 89 -22.43 4.33 -9.92
N ALA A 90 -21.93 3.11 -9.72
CA ALA A 90 -21.09 2.79 -8.57
C ALA A 90 -19.71 3.45 -8.71
N ASP A 91 -19.12 3.37 -9.90
CA ASP A 91 -17.81 3.97 -10.19
C ASP A 91 -17.86 5.49 -10.01
N MET A 92 -18.92 6.14 -10.50
CA MET A 92 -19.14 7.57 -10.28
C MET A 92 -19.17 7.94 -8.79
N VAL A 93 -19.94 7.19 -7.99
CA VAL A 93 -20.01 7.44 -6.54
C VAL A 93 -18.66 7.20 -5.86
N VAL A 94 -17.94 6.14 -6.23
CA VAL A 94 -16.63 5.83 -5.67
C VAL A 94 -15.60 6.92 -5.99
N ILE A 95 -15.52 7.36 -7.25
CA ILE A 95 -14.58 8.40 -7.67
C ILE A 95 -14.96 9.76 -7.06
N ALA A 96 -16.24 10.14 -7.07
CA ALA A 96 -16.68 11.38 -6.41
C ALA A 96 -16.38 11.37 -4.90
N SER A 97 -16.58 10.24 -4.22
CA SER A 97 -16.24 10.09 -2.81
C SER A 97 -14.73 10.19 -2.56
N TYR A 98 -13.92 9.62 -3.46
CA TYR A 98 -12.47 9.69 -3.39
C TYR A 98 -11.97 11.14 -3.52
N GLU A 99 -12.47 11.87 -4.51
CA GLU A 99 -12.16 13.30 -4.71
C GLU A 99 -12.60 14.16 -3.51
N ALA A 100 -13.76 13.86 -2.91
CA ALA A 100 -14.28 14.61 -1.77
C ALA A 100 -13.57 14.29 -0.44
N ALA A 101 -12.88 13.14 -0.32
CA ALA A 101 -12.28 12.69 0.93
C ALA A 101 -11.03 13.48 1.36
N GLY A 102 -10.50 14.37 0.51
CA GLY A 102 -9.35 15.22 0.81
C GLY A 102 -8.01 14.50 0.60
N GLU A 103 -7.23 14.27 1.66
CA GLU A 103 -5.93 13.58 1.55
C GLU A 103 -6.15 12.11 1.11
N GLY A 104 -5.93 11.85 -0.18
CA GLY A 104 -5.99 10.53 -0.79
C GLY A 104 -4.70 10.18 -1.52
N GLY A 105 -4.56 8.92 -1.90
CA GLY A 105 -3.43 8.45 -2.70
C GLY A 105 -3.35 6.94 -2.78
N VAL A 106 -2.30 6.43 -3.42
CA VAL A 106 -2.02 5.00 -3.45
C VAL A 106 -1.88 4.44 -2.03
N LEU A 107 -2.50 3.27 -1.78
CA LEU A 107 -2.51 2.64 -0.45
C LEU A 107 -1.11 2.44 0.16
N PRO A 108 -0.04 2.08 -0.59
CA PRO A 108 1.32 2.04 -0.05
C PRO A 108 1.79 3.37 0.55
N ASN A 109 1.52 4.50 -0.11
CA ASN A 109 1.89 5.84 0.38
C ASN A 109 1.13 6.16 1.68
N MET A 110 -0.17 5.90 1.70
CA MET A 110 -1.02 6.16 2.88
C MET A 110 -0.59 5.32 4.09
N LEU A 111 -0.28 4.04 3.88
CA LEU A 111 0.25 3.19 4.95
C LEU A 111 1.62 3.65 5.41
N TRP A 112 2.54 3.98 4.49
CA TRP A 112 3.88 4.46 4.83
C TRP A 112 3.83 5.71 5.70
N LYS A 113 3.03 6.71 5.32
CA LYS A 113 2.77 7.92 6.12
C LYS A 113 2.19 7.59 7.49
N ALA A 114 1.21 6.69 7.56
CA ALA A 114 0.57 6.30 8.81
C ALA A 114 1.55 5.61 9.77
N LEU A 115 2.43 4.74 9.26
CA LEU A 115 3.47 4.09 10.06
C LEU A 115 4.48 5.12 10.58
N GLY A 116 4.89 6.10 9.74
CA GLY A 116 5.74 7.22 10.15
C GLY A 116 5.15 8.00 11.31
N ARG A 117 3.89 8.46 11.18
CA ARG A 117 3.14 9.18 12.23
C ARG A 117 3.00 8.37 13.53
N LEU A 118 2.91 7.04 13.44
CA LEU A 118 2.83 6.16 14.61
C LEU A 118 4.20 5.88 15.25
N SER A 119 5.28 6.03 14.49
CA SER A 119 6.66 5.84 14.96
C SER A 119 7.24 7.07 15.66
N GLU A 120 6.69 8.25 15.41
CA GLU A 120 7.07 9.48 16.10
C GLU A 120 6.79 9.37 17.60
N PRO A 121 7.75 9.75 18.47
CA PRO A 121 7.55 9.72 19.91
C PRO A 121 6.41 10.68 20.27
N ARG A 122 5.25 10.12 20.65
CA ARG A 122 4.17 10.91 21.24
C ARG A 122 4.73 11.57 22.51
N ASN A 123 4.90 12.89 22.47
CA ASN A 123 5.02 13.72 23.68
C ASN A 123 3.68 13.69 24.42
N THR A 124 3.35 12.56 25.05
CA THR A 124 2.21 12.45 25.94
C THR A 124 2.57 11.55 27.12
N VAL A 125 2.51 12.19 28.28
CA VAL A 125 2.49 11.66 29.64
C VAL A 125 1.92 10.23 29.71
N THR A 126 2.75 9.35 30.28
CA THR A 126 2.49 8.02 30.84
C THR A 126 1.08 7.42 30.64
N SER A 127 0.99 6.37 29.83
CA SER A 127 0.14 5.23 30.18
C SER A 127 0.81 3.93 29.75
N LYS A 128 1.17 3.12 30.75
CA LYS A 128 1.85 1.83 30.59
C LYS A 128 0.91 0.85 29.88
N LYS A 129 1.15 0.56 28.61
CA LYS A 129 0.71 -0.71 28.00
C LYS A 129 1.92 -1.45 27.45
N VAL A 130 2.00 -2.71 27.84
CA VAL A 130 3.12 -3.63 27.61
C VAL A 130 3.21 -3.93 26.12
N VAL A 131 4.07 -3.21 25.39
CA VAL A 131 4.43 -3.53 24.02
C VAL A 131 5.56 -4.55 24.04
N LYS A 132 5.45 -5.64 23.27
CA LYS A 132 6.49 -6.66 23.13
C LYS A 132 7.76 -6.02 22.58
N LYS A 133 8.72 -5.78 23.48
CA LYS A 133 10.02 -5.09 23.27
C LYS A 133 10.84 -5.63 22.09
N SER A 134 10.62 -6.87 21.66
CA SER A 134 11.36 -7.52 20.58
C SER A 134 11.00 -6.98 19.18
N TYR A 135 9.72 -6.68 18.93
CA TYR A 135 9.27 -6.21 17.62
C TYR A 135 9.66 -4.75 17.37
N LEU A 136 9.46 -3.87 18.36
CA LEU A 136 9.91 -2.48 18.31
C LEU A 136 11.42 -2.34 18.09
N LYS A 137 12.23 -3.24 18.68
CA LYS A 137 13.68 -3.27 18.45
C LYS A 137 14.03 -3.64 17.02
N ARG A 138 13.27 -4.54 16.40
CA ARG A 138 13.45 -4.95 15.00
C ARG A 138 13.11 -3.80 14.06
N VAL A 139 11.91 -3.22 14.21
CA VAL A 139 11.46 -2.06 13.42
C VAL A 139 12.43 -0.88 13.56
N LYS A 140 12.90 -0.57 14.78
CA LYS A 140 13.85 0.54 14.99
C LYS A 140 15.21 0.27 14.35
N LYS A 141 15.69 -0.98 14.39
CA LYS A 141 16.95 -1.41 13.75
C LYS A 141 16.87 -1.39 12.22
N ASP A 142 15.72 -1.76 11.68
CA ASP A 142 15.52 -1.82 10.23
C ASP A 142 15.31 -0.41 9.67
N LEU A 143 14.61 0.47 10.38
CA LEU A 143 14.48 1.89 10.02
C LEU A 143 15.81 2.64 10.13
N SER A 144 16.62 2.42 11.19
CA SER A 144 17.91 3.13 11.33
C SER A 144 18.89 2.80 10.19
N LYS A 145 18.83 1.59 9.63
CA LYS A 145 19.65 1.19 8.48
C LYS A 145 19.23 1.85 7.17
N ILE A 146 17.98 2.30 7.07
CA ILE A 146 17.44 2.98 5.87
C ILE A 146 17.84 4.47 5.87
N PHE A 147 18.03 5.08 7.05
CA PHE A 147 18.41 6.49 7.21
C PHE A 147 19.91 6.74 7.43
N GLU A 148 20.77 5.71 7.29
CA GLU A 148 22.25 5.81 7.34
C GLU A 148 22.90 5.81 5.93
N VAL A 149 22.17 6.20 4.89
CA VAL A 149 22.71 6.48 3.55
C VAL A 149 22.55 7.94 3.21
#